data_AF-A0A7X8PIV3-F1
#
_entry.id   AF-A0A7X8PIV3-F1
#
_cell.length_a   1.000
_cell.length_b   1.000
_cell.length_c   1.000
_cell.angle_alpha   90.00
_cell.angle_beta   90.00
_cell.angle_gamma   90.00
#
_symmetry.space_group_name_H-M   'P 1'
#
loop_
_entity.id
_entity.type
_entity.pdbx_description
1 polymer ?
#
loop_
_entity_poly.entity_id
_entity_poly.type
_entity_poly.pdbx_seq_one_letter_code
_entity_poly.pdbx_strand_id
1 'polypeptide(L)' 'MPKTARIPPVVPHDDHIVTAKEALEVSFLRLEQEVEIRLVAAALRAGWSADDALDAIDQLKAEENGQ' A
#
# COMPACT_ATOMS: atom_id res chain seq x y z
N MET A 1 0.67 23.74 -20.92
CA MET A 1 1.82 22.84 -21.10
C MET A 1 1.87 21.89 -19.90
N PRO A 2 1.80 20.57 -20.09
CA PRO A 2 1.98 19.65 -18.96
C PRO A 2 3.46 19.67 -18.57
N LYS A 3 3.75 19.90 -17.29
CA LYS A 3 5.11 19.73 -16.75
C LYS A 3 5.42 18.23 -16.82
N THR A 4 6.17 17.82 -17.83
CA THR A 4 6.78 16.49 -17.88
C THR A 4 7.58 16.34 -16.59
N ALA A 5 7.17 15.42 -15.72
CA ALA A 5 7.93 15.08 -14.52
C ALA A 5 9.31 14.61 -14.98
N ARG A 6 10.35 15.42 -14.74
CA ARG A 6 11.73 15.00 -15.00
C ARG A 6 12.04 13.91 -13.99
N ILE A 7 12.14 12.68 -14.47
CA ILE A 7 12.66 11.56 -13.69
C ILE A 7 14.14 11.90 -13.43
N PRO A 8 14.59 12.04 -12.17
CA PRO A 8 15.99 12.24 -11.86
C PRO A 8 16.82 11.05 -12.40
N PRO A 9 18.07 11.27 -12.82
CA PRO A 9 18.95 10.18 -13.22
C PRO A 9 19.08 9.16 -12.07
N VAL A 10 18.94 7.87 -12.39
CA VAL A 10 19.08 6.78 -11.42
C VAL A 10 20.51 6.78 -10.91
N VAL A 11 20.68 6.95 -9.60
CA VAL A 11 21.98 6.91 -8.93
C VAL A 11 22.59 5.51 -9.13
N PRO A 12 23.89 5.38 -9.49
CA PRO A 12 24.56 4.08 -9.55
C PRO A 12 24.41 3.33 -8.24
N HIS A 13 24.24 2.00 -8.30
CA HIS A 13 24.01 1.15 -7.12
C HIS A 13 25.09 1.30 -6.02
N ASP A 14 26.33 1.59 -6.39
CA ASP A 14 27.45 1.80 -5.47
C ASP A 14 27.33 3.10 -4.63
N ASP A 15 26.47 4.03 -5.06
CA ASP A 15 26.22 5.31 -4.40
C ASP A 15 24.90 5.30 -3.59
N HIS A 16 24.23 4.13 -3.46
CA HIS A 16 23.01 4.00 -2.67
C HIS A 16 23.33 3.98 -1.18
N ILE A 17 22.81 4.98 -0.44
CA ILE A 17 22.99 5.09 1.03
C ILE A 17 22.18 4.04 1.79
N VAL A 18 21.05 3.62 1.20
CA VAL A 18 20.15 2.61 1.75
C VAL A 18 19.71 1.66 0.64
N THR A 19 19.34 0.45 1.02
CA THR A 19 18.73 -0.51 0.11
C THR A 19 17.38 0.00 -0.38
N ALA A 20 16.94 -0.49 -1.55
CA ALA A 20 15.61 -0.18 -2.07
C ALA A 20 14.49 -0.56 -1.09
N LYS A 21 14.65 -1.64 -0.33
CA LYS A 21 13.70 -2.07 0.70
C LYS A 21 13.57 -1.00 1.80
N GLU A 22 14.69 -0.55 2.36
CA GLU A 22 14.70 0.46 3.43
C GLU A 22 14.12 1.79 2.97
N ALA A 23 14.40 2.20 1.73
CA ALA A 23 13.82 3.40 1.14
C ALA A 23 12.29 3.34 1.01
N LEU A 24 11.75 2.14 0.79
CA LEU A 24 10.32 1.92 0.58
C LEU A 24 9.55 1.60 1.87
N GLU A 25 10.21 1.09 2.91
CA GLU A 25 9.58 0.55 4.11
C GLU A 25 8.57 1.50 4.77
N VAL A 26 8.94 2.78 4.94
CA VAL A 26 8.04 3.79 5.51
C VAL A 26 6.82 4.04 4.62
N SER A 27 7.02 4.09 3.30
CA SER A 27 5.93 4.33 2.35
C SER A 27 5.02 3.11 2.24
N PHE A 28 5.59 1.91 2.29
CA PHE A 28 4.88 0.65 2.26
C PHE A 28 3.92 0.54 3.44
N LEU A 29 4.41 0.68 4.68
CA LEU A 29 3.59 0.61 5.89
C LEU A 29 2.45 1.65 5.88
N ARG A 30 2.73 2.86 5.39
CA ARG A 30 1.72 3.91 5.26
C ARG A 30 0.64 3.54 4.24
N LEU A 31 1.04 2.98 3.11
CA LEU A 31 0.11 2.55 2.06
C LEU A 31 -0.76 1.38 2.52
N GLU A 32 -0.21 0.42 3.27
CA GLU A 32 -1.00 -0.68 3.85
C GLU A 32 -2.14 -0.17 4.72
N GLN A 33 -1.84 0.77 5.62
CA GLN A 33 -2.86 1.39 6.47
C GLN A 33 -3.90 2.18 5.65
N GLU A 34 -3.46 2.93 4.63
CA GLU A 34 -4.37 3.68 3.76
C GLU A 34 -5.30 2.75 2.96
N VAL A 35 -4.78 1.63 2.48
CA VAL A 35 -5.55 0.59 1.78
C VAL A 35 -6.63 0.03 2.71
N GLU A 36 -6.27 -0.35 3.93
CA GLU A 36 -7.23 -0.92 4.90
C GLU A 36 -8.36 0.08 5.22
N ILE A 37 -8.03 1.36 5.45
CA ILE A 37 -9.03 2.42 5.67
C ILE A 37 -9.98 2.53 4.46
N ARG A 38 -9.45 2.47 3.24
CA ARG A 38 -10.26 2.57 2.01
C ARG A 38 -11.17 1.37 1.83
N LEU A 39 -10.71 0.16 2.19
CA LEU A 39 -11.49 -1.07 2.15
C LEU A 39 -12.64 -1.06 3.17
N VAL A 40 -12.36 -0.71 4.42
CA VAL A 40 -13.39 -0.53 5.45
C VAL A 40 -14.42 0.51 5.01
N ALA A 41 -13.96 1.66 4.50
CA ALA A 41 -14.88 2.69 4.01
C ALA A 41 -15.75 2.21 2.83
N ALA A 42 -15.24 1.31 1.97
CA ALA A 42 -16.01 0.71 0.89
C ALA A 42 -17.09 -0.24 1.41
N ALA A 43 -16.75 -1.09 2.38
CA ALA A 43 -17.70 -2.00 3.03
C ALA A 43 -18.82 -1.23 3.75
N LEU A 44 -18.46 -0.17 4.50
CA LEU A 44 -19.43 0.71 5.17
C LEU A 44 -20.39 1.37 4.15
N ARG A 45 -19.87 1.85 3.01
CA ARG A 45 -20.72 2.41 1.93
C ARG A 45 -21.63 1.37 1.29
N ALA A 46 -21.25 0.10 1.32
CA ALA A 46 -22.06 -1.02 0.85
C ALA A 46 -23.06 -1.52 1.92
N GLY A 47 -23.07 -0.94 3.12
CA GLY A 47 -24.02 -1.26 4.19
C GLY A 47 -23.57 -2.34 5.16
N TRP A 48 -22.29 -2.74 5.11
CA TRP A 48 -21.71 -3.71 6.04
C TRP A 48 -21.22 -3.03 7.32
N SER A 49 -21.13 -3.79 8.40
CA SER A 49 -20.53 -3.32 9.65
C SER A 49 -19.02 -3.19 9.54
N ALA A 50 -18.39 -2.46 10.46
CA ALA A 50 -16.94 -2.35 10.52
C ALA A 50 -16.28 -3.71 10.85
N ASP A 51 -16.90 -4.50 11.72
CA ASP A 51 -16.38 -5.82 12.12
C ASP A 51 -16.42 -6.79 10.92
N ASP A 52 -17.55 -6.86 10.20
CA ASP A 52 -17.67 -7.68 8.98
C ASP A 52 -16.65 -7.26 7.91
N ALA A 53 -16.36 -5.95 7.83
CA ALA A 53 -15.37 -5.43 6.89
C ALA A 53 -13.96 -5.88 7.24
N LEU A 54 -13.59 -5.88 8.52
CA LEU A 54 -12.29 -6.35 8.99
C LEU A 54 -12.13 -7.85 8.76
N ASP A 55 -13.15 -8.65 9.09
CA ASP A 55 -13.16 -10.09 8.85
C ASP A 55 -13.00 -10.42 7.36
N ALA A 56 -13.67 -9.67 6.48
CA ALA A 56 -13.55 -9.84 5.04
C ALA A 56 -12.14 -9.45 4.52
N ILE A 57 -11.54 -8.38 5.06
CA ILE A 57 -10.18 -7.97 4.70
C ILE A 57 -9.18 -9.06 5.10
N ASP A 58 -9.32 -9.65 6.29
CA ASP A 58 -8.44 -10.73 6.75
C ASP A 58 -8.58 -11.99 5.88
N GLN A 59 -9.81 -12.33 5.46
CA GLN A 59 -10.05 -13.43 4.51
C GLN A 59 -9.35 -13.17 3.16
N LEU A 60 -9.49 -11.97 2.60
CA LEU A 60 -8.84 -11.60 1.33
C LEU A 60 -7.31 -11.67 1.44
N LYS A 61 -6.73 -11.23 2.56
CA LYS A 61 -5.28 -11.34 2.82
C LYS A 61 -4.84 -12.81 2.93
N ALA A 62 -5.65 -13.67 3.54
CA ALA A 62 -5.33 -15.10 3.65
C ALA A 62 -5.36 -15.80 2.27
N GLU A 63 -6.35 -15.49 1.44
CA GLU A 63 -6.49 -16.01 0.08
C GLU A 63 -5.30 -15.59 -0.82
N GLU A 64 -4.87 -14.32 -0.72
CA GLU A 64 -3.70 -13.82 -1.47
C GLU A 64 -2.40 -14.55 -1.08
N ASN A 65 -2.26 -14.89 0.22
CA ASN A 65 -1.09 -15.57 0.76
C ASN A 65 -1.12 -17.11 0.56
N GLY A 66 -2.13 -17.64 -0.13
CA GLY A 66 -2.21 -19.06 -0.51
C GLY A 66 -2.56 -20.01 0.63
N GLN A 67 -3.31 -19.55 1.63
CA GLN A 67 -3.93 -20.40 2.65
C GLN A 67 -5.27 -20.99 2.19
#